data_AF-A0A1Q5A830-F1
#
_entry.id   AF-A0A1Q5A830-F1
#
_cell.length_a   1.000
_cell.length_b   1.000
_cell.length_c   1.000
_cell.angle_alpha   90.00
_cell.angle_beta   90.00
_cell.angle_gamma   90.00
#
_symmetry.space_group_name_H-M   'P 1'
#
loop_
_entity.id
_entity.type
_entity.pdbx_description
1 polymer ?
#
loop_
_entity_poly.entity_id
_entity_poly.type
_entity_poly.pdbx_seq_one_letter_code
_entity_poly.pdbx_strand_id
1 'polypeptide(L)'
;MTSSANTPADTAGPACCGAPAAAATSQNAAQQEPREVLIITDSCCNPAAAPAEERAVKTVGEAITATGSTAHARLVSATDALGGALSPEILAEIQSQLVRGTAQPPMVMIAGQIVASGNFTQQEVEAALTGTSA
;
A
#
# COMPACT_ATOMS: atom_id res chain seq x y z
N MET A 1 -60.57 -24.64 46.04
CA MET A 1 -60.73 -25.53 44.86
C MET A 1 -59.72 -25.04 43.84
N THR A 2 -58.48 -25.53 43.88
CA THR A 2 -57.89 -26.72 43.20
C THR A 2 -57.02 -26.26 42.03
N SER A 3 -55.78 -26.72 42.09
CA SER A 3 -54.64 -26.40 41.23
C SER A 3 -54.77 -26.95 39.80
N SER A 4 -53.91 -26.39 38.94
CA SER A 4 -53.17 -27.06 37.85
C SER A 4 -53.92 -27.71 36.68
N ALA A 5 -53.54 -27.32 35.46
CA ALA A 5 -53.04 -28.16 34.36
C ALA A 5 -53.30 -27.46 33.01
N ASN A 6 -52.28 -27.17 32.17
CA ASN A 6 -51.53 -28.07 31.27
C ASN A 6 -52.22 -28.25 29.89
N THR A 7 -51.74 -27.49 28.88
CA THR A 7 -51.44 -27.87 27.45
C THR A 7 -52.49 -28.59 26.56
N PRO A 8 -52.25 -28.89 25.26
CA PRO A 8 -51.57 -28.20 24.14
C PRO A 8 -52.40 -28.23 22.81
N ALA A 9 -51.95 -27.52 21.78
CA ALA A 9 -52.05 -27.89 20.34
C ALA A 9 -51.18 -26.87 19.57
N ASP A 10 -49.90 -27.13 19.26
CA ASP A 10 -49.38 -28.12 18.30
C ASP A 10 -50.14 -28.13 16.98
N THR A 11 -49.75 -27.21 16.09
CA THR A 11 -49.47 -27.61 14.71
C THR A 11 -48.03 -27.21 14.41
N ALA A 12 -47.20 -28.25 14.40
CA ALA A 12 -45.83 -28.27 13.94
C ALA A 12 -45.60 -27.59 12.58
N GLY A 13 -44.48 -26.88 12.50
CA GLY A 13 -43.69 -26.58 11.31
C GLY A 13 -42.27 -26.22 11.76
N PRO A 14 -41.21 -26.98 11.40
CA PRO A 14 -40.13 -27.28 12.35
C PRO A 14 -38.86 -26.44 12.22
N ALA A 15 -38.24 -26.30 13.40
CA ALA A 15 -36.85 -26.03 13.79
C ALA A 15 -35.75 -26.03 12.72
N CYS A 16 -34.72 -25.20 12.94
CA CYS A 16 -33.41 -25.71 13.33
C CYS A 16 -32.44 -24.61 13.80
N CYS A 17 -32.03 -24.75 15.06
CA CYS A 17 -30.71 -24.43 15.62
C CYS A 17 -30.34 -22.95 15.86
N GLY A 18 -30.20 -22.63 17.14
CA GLY A 18 -29.63 -21.39 17.62
C GLY A 18 -28.14 -21.23 17.33
N ALA A 19 -27.73 -19.98 17.25
CA ALA A 19 -26.41 -19.50 17.59
C ALA A 19 -26.56 -18.05 18.08
N PRO A 20 -25.83 -17.61 19.13
CA PRO A 20 -25.76 -16.19 19.42
C PRO A 20 -25.17 -15.52 18.19
N ALA A 21 -25.81 -14.46 17.70
CA ALA A 21 -25.27 -13.59 16.67
C ALA A 21 -24.02 -12.90 17.22
N ALA A 22 -22.90 -13.63 17.21
CA ALA A 22 -21.59 -13.06 17.37
C ALA A 22 -21.46 -11.99 16.29
N ALA A 23 -21.33 -10.75 16.73
CA ALA A 23 -21.01 -9.61 15.90
C ALA A 23 -19.93 -10.05 14.89
N ALA A 24 -20.30 -10.10 13.62
CA ALA A 24 -19.36 -10.32 12.54
C ALA A 24 -18.44 -9.10 12.48
N THR A 25 -17.39 -9.11 13.29
CA THR A 25 -16.15 -8.37 13.01
C THR A 25 -15.56 -8.96 11.73
N SER A 26 -16.08 -8.51 10.60
CA SER A 26 -15.52 -8.76 9.27
C SER A 26 -15.66 -7.50 8.43
N GLN A 27 -15.32 -6.38 9.05
CA GLN A 27 -14.91 -5.15 8.39
C GLN A 27 -13.45 -5.02 8.83
N ASN A 28 -12.46 -5.54 8.09
CA ASN A 28 -11.66 -4.69 7.21
C ASN A 28 -10.80 -5.53 6.24
N ALA A 29 -11.41 -6.43 5.47
CA ALA A 29 -10.86 -6.85 4.18
C ALA A 29 -11.34 -5.90 3.06
N ALA A 30 -11.63 -4.65 3.43
CA ALA A 30 -12.10 -3.63 2.53
C ALA A 30 -10.88 -3.10 1.78
N GLN A 31 -10.69 -3.64 0.57
CA GLN A 31 -10.07 -2.94 -0.54
C GLN A 31 -8.65 -2.43 -0.18
N GLN A 32 -7.68 -3.34 -0.18
CA GLN A 32 -6.33 -2.92 -0.53
C GLN A 32 -6.39 -2.42 -1.97
N GLU A 33 -6.78 -1.15 -2.14
CA GLU A 33 -6.57 -0.44 -3.39
C GLU A 33 -5.11 -0.68 -3.77
N PRO A 34 -4.84 -1.04 -5.04
CA PRO A 34 -3.49 -1.32 -5.47
C PRO A 34 -2.61 -0.13 -5.08
N ARG A 35 -1.67 -0.38 -4.17
CA ARG A 35 -0.79 0.68 -3.67
C ARG A 35 0.11 1.10 -4.82
N GLU A 36 0.02 2.36 -5.23
CA GLU A 36 0.92 2.91 -6.23
C GLU A 36 2.31 3.10 -5.61
N VAL A 37 3.31 2.53 -6.27
CA VAL A 37 4.73 2.71 -5.94
C VAL A 37 5.35 3.52 -7.07
N LEU A 38 5.78 4.73 -6.76
CA LEU A 38 6.40 5.62 -7.75
C LEU A 38 7.90 5.52 -7.63
N ILE A 39 8.57 5.29 -8.76
CA ILE A 39 10.03 5.31 -8.86
C ILE A 39 10.39 6.57 -9.63
N ILE A 40 10.91 7.57 -8.91
CA ILE A 40 11.25 8.87 -9.47
C ILE A 40 12.69 8.86 -9.93
N THR A 41 12.89 9.22 -11.19
CA THR A 41 14.16 9.04 -11.92
C THR A 41 14.64 10.35 -12.54
N ASP A 42 15.95 10.49 -12.76
CA ASP A 42 16.58 11.71 -13.31
C ASP A 42 17.44 11.46 -14.56
N SER A 43 17.43 10.24 -15.11
CA SER A 43 18.22 9.83 -16.26
C SER A 43 17.95 10.64 -17.52
N CYS A 44 16.76 11.24 -17.63
CA CYS A 44 16.44 12.17 -18.72
C CYS A 44 17.37 13.39 -18.74
N CYS A 45 17.93 13.78 -17.59
CA CYS A 45 18.84 14.91 -17.44
C CYS A 45 20.27 14.47 -17.07
N ASN A 46 20.44 13.28 -16.50
CA ASN A 46 21.72 12.71 -16.11
C ASN A 46 21.87 11.26 -16.61
N PRO A 47 22.36 11.04 -17.83
CA PRO A 47 22.46 9.68 -18.41
C PRO A 47 23.30 8.71 -17.56
N ALA A 48 24.23 9.22 -16.75
CA ALA A 48 25.03 8.40 -15.83
C ALA A 48 24.20 7.78 -14.68
N ALA A 49 22.97 8.26 -14.44
CA ALA A 49 22.05 7.72 -13.45
C ALA A 49 21.31 6.45 -13.92
N ALA A 50 21.27 6.16 -15.23
CA ALA A 50 20.51 5.03 -15.78
C ALA A 50 20.80 3.67 -15.11
N PRO A 51 22.06 3.30 -14.79
CA PRO A 51 22.33 2.05 -14.09
C PRO A 51 21.81 2.02 -12.64
N ALA A 52 21.68 3.19 -11.98
CA ALA A 52 21.06 3.28 -10.66
C ALA A 52 19.54 3.09 -10.77
N GLU A 53 18.91 3.62 -11.82
CA GLU A 53 17.48 3.47 -12.08
C GLU A 53 17.08 2.03 -12.40
N GLU A 54 17.84 1.36 -13.26
CA GLU A 54 17.60 -0.06 -13.56
C GLU A 54 17.67 -0.91 -12.28
N ARG A 55 18.63 -0.61 -11.40
CA ARG A 55 18.74 -1.25 -10.09
C ARG A 55 17.53 -0.94 -9.22
N ALA A 56 17.11 0.32 -9.14
CA ALA A 56 15.93 0.74 -8.39
C ALA A 56 14.66 0.00 -8.84
N VAL A 57 14.40 -0.06 -10.15
CA VAL A 57 13.26 -0.78 -10.73
C VAL A 57 13.30 -2.26 -10.38
N LYS A 58 14.47 -2.88 -10.52
CA LYS A 58 14.66 -4.29 -10.16
C LYS A 58 14.38 -4.51 -8.67
N THR A 59 14.99 -3.72 -7.78
CA THR A 59 14.85 -3.83 -6.33
C THR A 59 13.39 -3.64 -5.88
N VAL A 60 12.67 -2.67 -6.45
CA VAL A 60 11.24 -2.47 -6.16
C VAL A 60 10.40 -3.65 -6.66
N GLY A 61 10.66 -4.15 -7.87
CA GLY A 61 9.95 -5.32 -8.40
C GLY A 61 10.17 -6.58 -7.56
N GLU A 62 11.40 -6.81 -7.11
CA GLU A 62 11.75 -7.90 -6.19
C GLU A 62 11.03 -7.73 -4.84
N ALA A 63 11.00 -6.53 -4.26
CA ALA A 63 10.29 -6.24 -3.01
C ALA A 63 8.78 -6.46 -3.10
N ILE A 64 8.15 -6.02 -4.20
CA ILE A 64 6.71 -6.25 -4.44
C ILE A 64 6.42 -7.76 -4.55
N THR A 65 7.26 -8.48 -5.29
CA THR A 65 7.11 -9.93 -5.48
C THR A 65 7.31 -10.69 -4.16
N ALA A 66 8.33 -10.34 -3.39
CA ALA A 66 8.66 -10.99 -2.12
C ALA A 66 7.60 -10.77 -1.04
N THR A 67 7.01 -9.57 -1.00
CA THR A 67 5.93 -9.24 -0.05
C THR A 67 4.56 -9.80 -0.45
N GLY A 68 4.42 -10.30 -1.69
CA GLY A 68 3.12 -10.69 -2.24
C GLY A 68 2.14 -9.50 -2.34
N SER A 69 2.66 -8.27 -2.39
CA SER A 69 1.86 -7.06 -2.44
C SER A 69 1.16 -6.91 -3.79
N THR A 70 -0.08 -6.42 -3.80
CA THR A 70 -0.82 -6.04 -5.02
C THR A 70 -0.41 -4.66 -5.55
N ALA A 71 0.71 -4.11 -5.05
CA ALA A 71 1.25 -2.83 -5.46
C ALA A 71 1.68 -2.82 -6.93
N HIS A 72 1.53 -1.67 -7.58
CA HIS A 72 2.00 -1.44 -8.93
C HIS A 72 3.11 -0.39 -8.94
N ALA A 73 4.27 -0.79 -9.46
CA ALA A 73 5.39 0.12 -9.66
C ALA A 73 5.23 0.89 -10.98
N ARG A 74 5.42 2.20 -10.91
CA ARG A 74 5.43 3.09 -12.06
C ARG A 74 6.66 3.99 -12.01
N LEU A 75 7.35 4.11 -13.14
CA LEU A 75 8.43 5.10 -13.27
C LEU A 75 7.83 6.47 -13.57
N VAL A 76 8.40 7.48 -12.93
CA VAL A 76 8.10 8.90 -13.18
C VAL A 76 9.42 9.62 -13.37
N SER A 77 9.69 10.08 -14.59
CA SER A 77 10.88 10.89 -14.82
C SER A 77 10.75 12.26 -14.16
N ALA A 78 11.87 12.91 -13.86
CA ALA A 78 11.89 14.28 -13.36
C ALA A 78 11.13 15.24 -14.31
N THR A 79 11.23 15.00 -15.62
CA THR A 79 10.48 15.76 -16.63
C THR A 79 8.97 15.53 -16.50
N ASP A 80 8.53 14.28 -16.34
CA ASP A 80 7.10 13.97 -16.18
C ASP A 80 6.55 14.52 -14.87
N ALA A 81 7.34 14.44 -13.79
CA ALA A 81 7.00 15.03 -12.50
C ALA A 81 6.73 16.53 -12.64
N LEU A 82 7.62 17.26 -13.32
CA LEU A 82 7.45 18.69 -13.63
C LEU A 82 6.30 18.95 -14.62
N GLY A 83 6.01 17.98 -15.50
CA GLY A 83 4.91 18.01 -16.47
C GLY A 83 3.52 17.75 -15.87
N GLY A 84 3.42 17.55 -14.54
CA GLY A 84 2.16 17.34 -13.84
C GLY A 84 1.80 15.88 -13.57
N ALA A 85 2.76 14.95 -13.72
CA ALA A 85 2.55 13.55 -13.32
C ALA A 85 2.46 13.38 -11.79
N LEU A 86 2.98 14.34 -11.02
CA LEU A 86 2.88 14.40 -9.56
C LEU A 86 2.13 15.67 -9.15
N SER A 87 1.43 15.60 -8.01
CA SER A 87 0.79 16.77 -7.41
C SER A 87 1.83 17.83 -7.03
N PRO A 88 1.49 19.14 -7.08
CA PRO A 88 2.41 20.22 -6.73
C PRO A 88 3.01 20.10 -5.32
N GLU A 89 2.24 19.57 -4.37
CA GLU A 89 2.68 19.35 -2.99
C GLU A 89 3.78 18.29 -2.91
N ILE A 90 3.60 17.17 -3.62
CA ILE A 90 4.60 16.10 -3.70
C ILE A 90 5.87 16.61 -4.38
N LEU A 91 5.71 17.35 -5.48
CA LEU A 91 6.83 17.94 -6.20
C LEU A 91 7.62 18.92 -5.32
N ALA A 92 6.94 19.78 -4.57
CA ALA A 92 7.57 20.72 -3.65
C ALA A 92 8.34 20.02 -2.53
N GLU A 93 7.80 18.92 -1.99
CA GLU A 93 8.47 18.10 -0.98
C GLU A 93 9.73 17.44 -1.54
N ILE A 94 9.64 16.82 -2.72
CA ILE A 94 10.78 16.21 -3.41
C ILE A 94 11.87 17.27 -3.64
N GLN A 95 11.52 18.43 -4.18
CA GLN A 95 12.48 19.52 -4.42
C GLN A 95 13.12 20.02 -3.12
N SER A 96 12.35 20.16 -2.05
CA SER A 96 12.86 20.54 -0.73
C SER A 96 13.91 19.53 -0.23
N GLN A 97 13.63 18.24 -0.34
CA GLN A 97 14.56 17.20 0.11
C GLN A 97 15.82 17.10 -0.78
N LEU A 98 15.68 17.29 -2.10
CA LEU A 98 16.81 17.36 -3.02
C LEU A 98 17.73 18.54 -2.70
N VAL A 99 17.17 19.73 -2.49
CA VAL A 99 17.93 20.95 -2.16
C VAL A 99 18.62 20.82 -0.80
N ARG A 100 17.97 20.16 0.17
CA ARG A 100 18.55 19.88 1.49
C ARG A 100 19.58 18.75 1.47
N GLY A 101 19.68 18.00 0.37
CA GLY A 101 20.54 16.81 0.25
C GLY A 101 20.10 15.63 1.12
N THR A 102 18.83 15.60 1.56
CA THR A 102 18.28 14.52 2.39
C THR A 102 17.67 13.39 1.56
N ALA A 103 17.38 13.64 0.28
CA ALA A 103 17.02 12.63 -0.70
C ALA A 103 17.79 12.86 -1.99
N GLN A 104 17.99 11.80 -2.77
CA GLN A 104 18.61 11.86 -4.08
C GLN A 104 17.95 10.84 -5.04
N PRO A 105 17.86 11.13 -6.34
CA PRO A 105 17.39 10.14 -7.31
C PRO A 105 18.34 8.93 -7.38
N PRO A 106 17.83 7.73 -7.72
CA PRO A 106 16.41 7.39 -7.84
C PRO A 106 15.70 7.37 -6.47
N MET A 107 14.43 7.79 -6.44
CA MET A 107 13.61 7.80 -5.21
C MET A 107 12.43 6.86 -5.35
N VAL A 108 12.05 6.21 -4.25
CA VAL A 108 10.84 5.40 -4.17
C VAL A 108 9.83 6.10 -3.29
N MET A 109 8.62 6.25 -3.80
CA MET A 109 7.50 6.75 -3.04
C MET A 109 6.38 5.71 -2.96
N ILE A 110 5.76 5.62 -1.79
CA ILE A 110 4.61 4.76 -1.53
C ILE A 110 3.59 5.59 -0.78
N ALA A 111 2.34 5.61 -1.25
CA ALA A 111 1.26 6.39 -0.64
C ALA A 111 1.60 7.89 -0.41
N GLY A 112 2.33 8.49 -1.36
CA GLY A 112 2.70 9.92 -1.29
C GLY A 112 3.87 10.26 -0.37
N GLN A 113 4.52 9.27 0.24
CA GLN A 113 5.69 9.43 1.11
C GLN A 113 6.95 8.92 0.41
N ILE A 114 8.07 9.62 0.52
CA ILE A 114 9.39 9.09 0.11
C ILE A 114 9.82 8.06 1.16
N VAL A 115 9.94 6.81 0.73
CA VAL A 115 10.30 5.69 1.62
C VAL A 115 11.77 5.29 1.48
N ALA A 116 12.36 5.57 0.32
CA ALA A 116 13.74 5.24 0.03
C ALA A 116 14.32 6.18 -1.04
N SER A 117 15.63 6.43 -1.03
CA SER A 117 16.29 7.28 -2.02
C SER A 117 17.75 6.88 -2.25
N GLY A 118 18.27 7.16 -3.45
CA GLY A 118 19.64 6.84 -3.84
C GLY A 118 19.92 5.34 -3.92
N ASN A 119 20.91 4.88 -3.16
CA ASN A 119 21.29 3.46 -3.09
C ASN A 119 20.54 2.78 -1.94
N PHE A 120 19.27 2.46 -2.16
CA PHE A 120 18.45 1.73 -1.21
C PHE A 120 18.46 0.22 -1.46
N THR A 121 17.96 -0.53 -0.49
CA THR A 121 17.91 -1.99 -0.47
C THR A 121 16.48 -2.51 -0.64
N GLN A 122 16.36 -3.79 -0.98
CA GLN A 122 15.07 -4.46 -1.10
C GLN A 122 14.29 -4.41 0.23
N GLN A 123 14.96 -4.68 1.35
CA GLN A 123 14.34 -4.75 2.69
C GLN A 123 13.71 -3.42 3.12
N GLU A 124 14.32 -2.28 2.77
CA GLU A 124 13.74 -0.96 3.07
C GLU A 124 12.41 -0.77 2.33
N VAL A 125 12.33 -1.18 1.07
CA VAL A 125 11.10 -1.11 0.27
C VAL A 125 10.06 -2.10 0.78
N GLU A 126 10.46 -3.32 1.17
CA GLU A 126 9.57 -4.33 1.75
C GLU A 126 8.94 -3.87 3.08
N ALA A 127 9.75 -3.26 3.96
CA ALA A 127 9.27 -2.71 5.23
C ALA A 127 8.20 -1.63 4.99
N ALA A 128 8.44 -0.75 4.01
CA ALA A 128 7.47 0.27 3.62
C ALA A 128 6.21 -0.32 2.97
N LEU A 129 6.33 -1.35 2.12
CA LEU A 129 5.20 -2.03 1.48
C LEU A 129 4.31 -2.76 2.49
N THR A 130 4.88 -3.35 3.53
CA THR A 130 4.13 -4.06 4.58
C THR A 130 3.46 -3.13 5.59
N GLY A 131 3.71 -1.81 5.51
CA GLY A 131 3.17 -0.84 6.47
C GLY A 131 3.84 -0.91 7.83
N THR A 132 5.01 -1.57 7.92
CA THR A 132 5.86 -1.56 9.10
C THR A 132 6.74 -0.32 9.02
N SER A 133 6.11 0.86 9.08
CA SER A 133 6.84 2.10 9.36
C SER A 133 7.45 1.94 10.75
N ALA A 134 8.78 1.79 10.81
CA ALA A 134 9.52 1.77 12.07
C ALA A 134 9.36 3.10 12.83
#